data_AF-A0A7V2XBE4-F1
#
_entry.id   AF-A0A7V2XBE4-F1
#
_cell.length_a   1.000
_cell.length_b   1.000
_cell.length_c   1.000
_cell.angle_alpha   90.00
_cell.angle_beta   90.00
_cell.angle_gamma   90.00
#
_symmetry.space_group_name_H-M   'P 1'
#
loop_
_entity.id
_entity.type
_entity.pdbx_description
1 polymer ?
#
loop_
_entity_poly.entity_id
_entity_poly.type
_entity_poly.pdbx_seq_one_letter_code
_entity_poly.pdbx_strand_id
1 'polypeptide(L)'
;MNLTRRDFFRITFLAGASWLGSPVSPRAEIIPRARWEPGYAKLEREGRLGQRVKQAYALFERCQLCPRKCGVNRAKGEKGFCRAPARAVIYSAHPHFGEEEPITGQNGSGTIFISHCNLRCVFCQNWPIAHEGRGREVSDEEFAGLMLDLQRLGCHNINIVTPTHVMPNILGAVRIACRQGLRLPLFYNTSGYERVEMLRILDGIVDIYKPDMKYADGSLAEKYSSGARDYPEVARKAVLEMHRQVGVLTSDENGIALRGLLIRHLVMPNRLAGTESFVKWVADANPGQGRNHVNFALDSNGDSLLLYTVSGTTFNLLDGVGFGALPDGVSHGRLPDGAGAITDFPGSPTPGESNYRLLQNVVISEALAHTDPPLEDAVELYNPTAAPVNIGGWFLSNSRTDRRKYQVPAGTTLPAGGYFVLYEYQFNNGTSNAFALNSAHGDEIWLSAAVGGVETGERAGVAFGASFNGVSFGRVETSTGWDFAPLANPTFGIQNPSSLAHFRTGLGAPNAPPIVGPVIINEIFYHPPEQDSGSHEFVELHNLAAVSVPLYDPAYPTNRWRLGGGVDYTFPPSLTLPARGYLLVVEFDPSDTAALAAFRARYAVAPAVPVLGPFSGKLANEGEELVL
;
A
#
# COMPACT_ATOMS: atom_id res chain seq x y z
N MET A 1 20.63 23.45 11.56
CA MET A 1 20.55 24.27 12.79
C MET A 1 19.56 23.56 13.71
N ASN A 2 20.01 23.02 14.84
CA ASN A 2 19.15 22.19 15.71
C ASN A 2 18.29 23.07 16.61
N LEU A 3 17.00 23.20 16.27
CA LEU A 3 16.00 23.85 17.13
C LEU A 3 15.66 22.93 18.30
N THR A 4 15.97 23.35 19.52
CA THR A 4 15.62 22.58 20.70
C THR A 4 14.18 22.85 21.12
N ARG A 5 13.60 21.92 21.89
CA ARG A 5 12.24 22.01 22.44
C ARG A 5 11.99 23.32 23.23
N ARG A 6 13.05 23.95 23.74
CA ARG A 6 13.01 25.20 24.50
C ARG A 6 12.92 26.44 23.60
N ASP A 7 13.47 26.36 22.39
CA ASP A 7 13.41 27.43 21.39
C ASP A 7 12.01 27.51 20.76
N PHE A 8 11.35 26.36 20.61
CA PHE A 8 9.97 26.26 20.16
C PHE A 8 8.99 27.05 21.05
N PHE A 9 9.07 26.93 22.38
CA PHE A 9 8.17 27.62 23.30
C PHE A 9 8.37 29.15 23.35
N ARG A 10 9.56 29.66 23.02
CA ARG A 10 9.82 31.11 22.99
C ARG A 10 9.19 31.79 21.77
N ILE A 11 9.13 31.09 20.64
CA ILE A 11 8.55 31.61 19.41
C ILE A 11 7.02 31.67 19.50
N THR A 12 6.39 30.73 20.23
CA THR A 12 4.92 30.65 20.37
C THR A 12 4.30 31.82 21.13
N PHE A 13 5.05 32.53 21.98
CA PHE A 13 4.51 33.61 22.83
C PHE A 13 4.52 35.00 22.17
N LEU A 14 5.23 35.20 21.05
CA LEU A 14 5.45 36.53 20.47
C LEU A 14 4.58 36.86 19.24
N ALA A 15 3.88 35.89 18.65
CA ALA A 15 3.04 36.12 17.46
C ALA A 15 1.58 36.51 17.79
N GLY A 16 1.33 36.99 19.01
CA GLY A 16 0.04 37.49 19.45
C GLY A 16 -0.19 38.93 19.00
N ALA A 17 -0.42 39.16 17.70
CA ALA A 17 -1.11 40.35 17.21
C ALA A 17 -1.39 40.21 15.71
N SER A 18 -2.69 40.28 15.37
CA SER A 18 -3.20 40.82 14.09
C SER A 18 -3.09 39.93 12.85
N TRP A 19 -4.10 39.78 11.99
CA TRP A 19 -5.40 40.43 11.80
C TRP A 19 -6.30 39.48 10.97
N LEU A 20 -7.58 39.85 10.97
CA LEU A 20 -8.75 39.16 10.44
C LEU A 20 -8.75 38.89 8.93
N GLY A 21 -9.28 37.72 8.55
CA GLY A 21 -10.04 37.55 7.31
C GLY A 21 -9.68 36.32 6.45
N SER A 22 -10.27 35.15 6.75
CA SER A 22 -10.31 33.99 5.84
C SER A 22 -11.72 33.39 5.80
N PRO A 23 -12.15 32.79 4.66
CA PRO A 23 -13.46 32.19 4.52
C PRO A 23 -13.56 30.88 5.32
N VAL A 24 -14.75 30.66 5.84
CA VAL A 24 -15.13 29.73 6.89
C VAL A 24 -15.13 28.28 6.37
N SER A 25 -14.29 27.41 6.95
CA SER A 25 -14.61 25.97 7.06
C SER A 25 -15.79 25.83 8.02
N PRO A 26 -16.81 24.99 7.75
CA PRO A 26 -18.02 24.94 8.56
C PRO A 26 -17.63 24.53 9.99
N ARG A 27 -17.71 25.50 10.91
CA ARG A 27 -17.68 25.25 12.35
C ARG A 27 -18.69 24.13 12.64
N ALA A 28 -18.31 23.14 13.46
CA ALA A 28 -19.28 22.23 14.04
C ALA A 28 -20.43 23.06 14.63
N GLU A 29 -21.65 22.81 14.18
CA GLU A 29 -22.80 23.63 14.53
C GLU A 29 -23.05 23.53 16.04
N ILE A 30 -23.03 24.68 16.72
CA ILE A 30 -23.35 24.78 18.15
C ILE A 30 -24.85 25.01 18.28
N ILE A 31 -25.55 24.07 18.92
CA ILE A 31 -27.00 24.15 19.14
C ILE A 31 -27.24 24.50 20.61
N PRO A 32 -27.80 25.68 20.95
CA PRO A 32 -28.10 26.02 22.34
C PRO A 32 -28.96 24.95 23.00
N ARG A 33 -28.53 24.41 24.15
CA ARG A 33 -29.22 23.29 24.84
C ARG A 33 -30.70 23.59 25.09
N ALA A 34 -31.02 24.84 25.40
CA ALA A 34 -32.39 25.29 25.66
C ALA A 34 -33.33 25.21 24.45
N ARG A 35 -32.79 25.14 23.22
CA ARG A 35 -33.56 25.06 21.97
C ARG A 35 -33.53 23.66 21.35
N TRP A 36 -32.82 22.72 21.98
CA TRP A 36 -32.69 21.36 21.48
C TRP A 36 -33.72 20.44 22.14
N GLU A 37 -34.30 19.55 21.34
CA GLU A 37 -35.16 18.47 21.81
C GLU A 37 -34.72 17.13 21.21
N PRO A 38 -34.85 16.01 21.95
CA PRO A 38 -34.53 14.70 21.42
C PRO A 38 -35.53 14.26 20.34
N GLY A 39 -35.04 13.58 19.31
CA GLY A 39 -35.86 13.17 18.18
C GLY A 39 -37.03 12.26 18.57
N TYR A 40 -36.82 11.37 19.55
CA TYR A 40 -37.88 10.47 20.02
C TYR A 40 -39.07 11.22 20.64
N ALA A 41 -38.86 12.39 21.26
CA ALA A 41 -39.94 13.18 21.86
C ALA A 41 -40.83 13.80 20.78
N LYS A 42 -40.22 14.28 19.69
CA LYS A 42 -40.95 14.73 18.51
C LYS A 42 -41.78 13.61 17.90
N LEU A 43 -41.20 12.43 17.70
CA LEU A 43 -41.91 11.28 17.14
C LEU A 43 -43.05 10.76 18.02
N GLU A 44 -42.93 10.87 19.35
CA GLU A 44 -44.02 10.50 20.26
C GLU A 44 -45.19 11.49 20.19
N ARG A 45 -44.93 12.81 20.09
CA ARG A 45 -45.98 13.81 19.86
C ARG A 45 -46.72 13.59 18.55
N GLU A 46 -46.00 13.15 17.51
CA GLU A 46 -46.58 12.77 16.20
C GLU A 46 -47.27 11.40 16.22
N GLY A 47 -47.22 10.65 17.33
CA GLY A 47 -47.79 9.29 17.44
C GLY A 47 -47.03 8.19 16.68
N ARG A 48 -45.92 8.54 16.02
CA ARG A 48 -45.12 7.65 15.16
C ARG A 48 -44.20 6.73 15.96
N LEU A 49 -43.72 7.16 17.13
CA LEU A 49 -42.87 6.32 17.99
C LEU A 49 -43.61 5.04 18.42
N GLY A 50 -44.88 5.15 18.82
CA GLY A 50 -45.70 4.00 19.18
C GLY A 50 -45.93 2.98 18.06
N GLN A 51 -46.03 3.43 16.81
CA GLN A 51 -46.13 2.54 15.65
C GLN A 51 -44.83 1.76 15.44
N ARG A 52 -43.69 2.44 15.56
CA ARG A 52 -42.35 1.82 15.44
C ARG A 52 -42.06 0.83 16.56
N VAL A 53 -42.53 1.09 17.78
CA VAL A 53 -42.44 0.13 18.89
C VAL A 53 -43.16 -1.17 18.54
N LYS A 54 -44.41 -1.08 18.04
CA LYS A 54 -45.17 -2.26 17.61
C LYS A 54 -44.47 -3.02 16.49
N GLN A 55 -43.96 -2.29 15.48
CA GLN A 55 -43.20 -2.87 14.38
C GLN A 55 -41.94 -3.60 14.88
N ALA A 56 -41.20 -3.01 15.81
CA ALA A 56 -40.00 -3.59 16.37
C ALA A 56 -40.29 -4.87 17.16
N TYR A 57 -41.35 -4.88 17.98
CA TYR A 57 -41.75 -6.07 18.73
C TYR A 57 -42.28 -7.20 17.85
N ALA A 58 -42.95 -6.90 16.73
CA ALA A 58 -43.37 -7.93 15.77
C ALA A 58 -42.18 -8.75 15.22
N LEU A 59 -40.98 -8.16 15.15
CA LEU A 59 -39.76 -8.87 14.75
C LEU A 59 -39.35 -9.97 15.72
N PHE A 60 -39.87 -10.03 16.95
CA PHE A 60 -39.60 -11.13 17.87
C PHE A 60 -40.25 -12.44 17.44
N GLU A 61 -41.31 -12.43 16.65
CA GLU A 61 -41.94 -13.66 16.14
C GLU A 61 -41.02 -14.41 15.17
N ARG A 62 -40.18 -13.67 14.44
CA ARG A 62 -39.15 -14.19 13.54
C ARG A 62 -37.94 -13.26 13.55
N CYS A 63 -36.99 -13.51 14.46
CA CYS A 63 -35.91 -12.59 14.77
C CYS A 63 -35.01 -12.27 13.57
N GLN A 64 -35.04 -11.01 13.13
CA GLN A 64 -34.18 -10.46 12.07
C GLN A 64 -33.49 -9.14 12.48
N LEU A 65 -33.32 -8.91 13.78
CA LEU A 65 -32.79 -7.66 14.33
C LEU A 65 -31.35 -7.34 13.94
N CYS A 66 -30.56 -8.33 13.52
CA CYS A 66 -29.17 -8.14 13.16
C CYS A 66 -28.83 -8.90 11.88
N PRO A 67 -27.64 -8.68 11.30
CA PRO A 67 -27.25 -9.30 10.03
C PRO A 67 -27.30 -10.83 10.05
N ARG A 68 -27.17 -11.46 11.23
CA ARG A 68 -27.29 -12.92 11.42
C ARG A 68 -28.67 -13.49 11.07
N LYS A 69 -29.74 -12.68 11.07
CA LYS A 69 -31.11 -13.08 10.69
C LYS A 69 -31.54 -14.47 11.20
N CYS A 70 -31.29 -14.77 12.48
CA CYS A 70 -31.40 -16.13 13.03
C CYS A 70 -32.81 -16.73 12.99
N GLY A 71 -33.87 -15.94 12.78
CA GLY A 71 -35.22 -16.43 12.54
C GLY A 71 -35.96 -17.00 13.75
N VAL A 72 -35.30 -17.17 14.90
CA VAL A 72 -35.91 -17.67 16.14
C VAL A 72 -37.11 -16.84 16.59
N ASN A 73 -38.08 -17.50 17.22
CA ASN A 73 -39.24 -16.86 17.82
C ASN A 73 -38.96 -16.52 19.30
N ARG A 74 -38.49 -15.30 19.53
CA ARG A 74 -38.22 -14.80 20.87
C ARG A 74 -39.48 -14.66 21.72
N ALA A 75 -40.64 -14.39 21.11
CA ALA A 75 -41.90 -14.29 21.84
C ALA A 75 -42.29 -15.64 22.50
N LYS A 76 -41.78 -16.76 21.98
CA LYS A 76 -41.92 -18.11 22.57
C LYS A 76 -40.76 -18.51 23.49
N GLY A 77 -39.82 -17.60 23.76
CA GLY A 77 -38.65 -17.86 24.61
C GLY A 77 -37.44 -18.46 23.89
N GLU A 78 -37.48 -18.61 22.56
CA GLU A 78 -36.35 -19.12 21.79
C GLU A 78 -35.18 -18.12 21.78
N LYS A 79 -33.95 -18.65 21.82
CA LYS A 79 -32.72 -17.85 21.86
C LYS A 79 -31.92 -18.05 20.57
N GLY A 80 -31.57 -16.94 19.93
CA GLY A 80 -30.75 -16.96 18.70
C GLY A 80 -29.26 -16.97 19.00
N PHE A 81 -28.45 -16.71 17.97
CA PHE A 81 -26.99 -16.66 18.08
C PHE A 81 -26.47 -15.74 19.21
N CYS A 82 -27.12 -14.58 19.40
CA CYS A 82 -26.73 -13.65 20.47
C CYS A 82 -27.00 -14.18 21.89
N ARG A 83 -27.86 -15.19 22.04
CA ARG A 83 -28.35 -15.77 23.31
C ARG A 83 -29.24 -14.88 24.17
N ALA A 84 -29.58 -13.68 23.71
CA ALA A 84 -30.48 -12.79 24.44
C ALA A 84 -31.90 -13.37 24.54
N PRO A 85 -32.55 -13.25 25.72
CA PRO A 85 -33.97 -13.57 25.87
C PRO A 85 -34.86 -12.51 25.21
N ALA A 86 -36.19 -12.64 25.40
CA ALA A 86 -37.17 -11.69 24.90
C ALA A 86 -37.16 -10.36 25.67
N ARG A 87 -36.85 -10.40 26.96
CA ARG A 87 -36.68 -9.22 27.80
C ARG A 87 -35.21 -8.78 27.78
N ALA A 88 -34.98 -7.49 27.97
CA ALA A 88 -33.62 -6.99 28.10
C ALA A 88 -32.97 -7.53 29.38
N VAL A 89 -31.70 -7.94 29.29
CA VAL A 89 -30.86 -8.25 30.44
C VAL A 89 -29.90 -7.09 30.64
N ILE A 90 -29.99 -6.43 31.79
CA ILE A 90 -29.15 -5.27 32.13
C ILE A 90 -28.15 -5.69 33.19
N TYR A 91 -26.86 -5.47 32.91
CA TYR A 91 -25.79 -5.74 33.86
C TYR A 91 -25.65 -4.60 34.88
N SER A 92 -25.63 -3.36 34.40
CA SER A 92 -25.53 -2.17 35.24
C SER A 92 -26.03 -0.92 34.52
N ALA A 93 -26.41 0.10 35.30
CA ALA A 93 -26.76 1.43 34.84
C ALA A 93 -26.16 2.46 35.80
N HIS A 94 -25.27 3.33 35.32
CA HIS A 94 -24.61 4.35 36.14
C HIS A 94 -24.00 5.48 35.28
N PRO A 95 -23.63 6.63 35.88
CA PRO A 95 -22.76 7.60 35.21
C PRO A 95 -21.42 6.95 34.85
N HIS A 96 -21.02 7.05 33.59
CA HIS A 96 -19.78 6.47 33.08
C HIS A 96 -18.86 7.54 32.50
N PHE A 97 -17.58 7.46 32.87
CA PHE A 97 -16.56 8.46 32.55
C PHE A 97 -15.47 7.94 31.61
N GLY A 98 -15.69 6.76 30.99
CA GLY A 98 -14.74 6.15 30.05
C GLY A 98 -15.03 6.45 28.58
N GLU A 99 -16.03 7.27 28.25
CA GLU A 99 -16.35 7.66 26.88
C GLU A 99 -15.58 8.91 26.46
N GLU A 100 -15.74 9.32 25.19
CA GLU A 100 -15.08 10.49 24.64
C GLU A 100 -15.60 11.78 25.28
N GLU A 101 -14.74 12.81 25.35
CA GLU A 101 -15.02 14.05 26.09
C GLU A 101 -16.38 14.71 25.76
N PRO A 102 -16.82 14.83 24.49
CA PRO A 102 -18.14 15.39 24.17
C PRO A 102 -19.32 14.57 24.69
N ILE A 103 -19.11 13.28 24.98
CA ILE A 103 -20.14 12.36 25.47
C ILE A 103 -20.17 12.34 26.99
N THR A 104 -18.99 12.32 27.63
CA THR A 104 -18.87 12.19 29.08
C THR A 104 -19.04 13.52 29.80
N GLY A 105 -18.51 14.62 29.27
CA GLY A 105 -18.53 15.93 29.92
C GLY A 105 -18.14 15.88 31.42
N GLN A 106 -18.74 16.76 32.23
CA GLN A 106 -18.47 16.79 33.67
C GLN A 106 -19.32 15.81 34.51
N ASN A 107 -20.50 15.40 34.01
CA ASN A 107 -21.49 14.64 34.79
C ASN A 107 -21.59 13.17 34.38
N GLY A 108 -20.79 12.73 33.40
CA GLY A 108 -20.79 11.37 32.90
C GLY A 108 -21.84 11.11 31.81
N SER A 109 -21.56 10.07 31.04
CA SER A 109 -22.50 9.45 30.10
C SER A 109 -23.41 8.50 30.87
N GLY A 110 -24.73 8.67 30.78
CA GLY A 110 -25.69 7.83 31.50
C GLY A 110 -25.77 6.45 30.86
N THR A 111 -24.88 5.55 31.26
CA THR A 111 -24.59 4.33 30.51
C THR A 111 -25.35 3.15 31.07
N ILE A 112 -25.99 2.40 30.18
CA ILE A 112 -26.72 1.16 30.48
C ILE A 112 -26.05 0.03 29.70
N PHE A 113 -25.40 -0.87 30.44
CA PHE A 113 -24.69 -2.02 29.88
C PHE A 113 -25.66 -3.18 29.65
N ILE A 114 -25.97 -3.44 28.38
CA ILE A 114 -26.83 -4.55 27.96
C ILE A 114 -26.00 -5.83 27.85
N SER A 115 -26.54 -6.92 28.38
CA SER A 115 -25.93 -8.24 28.30
C SER A 115 -26.26 -8.93 26.98
N HIS A 116 -25.44 -9.91 26.59
CA HIS A 116 -25.46 -10.58 25.28
C HIS A 116 -24.93 -9.72 24.12
N CYS A 117 -24.57 -10.34 22.99
CA CYS A 117 -24.06 -9.63 21.81
C CYS A 117 -24.23 -10.48 20.54
N ASN A 118 -24.54 -9.83 19.42
CA ASN A 118 -24.68 -10.45 18.10
C ASN A 118 -23.35 -10.68 17.36
N LEU A 119 -22.29 -9.94 17.71
CA LEU A 119 -20.97 -10.04 17.04
C LEU A 119 -20.01 -11.02 17.72
N ARG A 120 -20.05 -11.12 19.05
CA ARG A 120 -19.28 -12.08 19.87
C ARG A 120 -17.78 -12.15 19.54
N CYS A 121 -17.09 -11.02 19.69
CA CYS A 121 -15.65 -10.90 19.40
C CYS A 121 -14.81 -11.69 20.44
N VAL A 122 -13.74 -12.36 20.01
CA VAL A 122 -12.87 -13.11 20.93
C VAL A 122 -12.05 -12.22 21.87
N PHE A 123 -11.85 -10.95 21.51
CA PHE A 123 -11.14 -9.94 22.30
C PHE A 123 -12.07 -8.98 23.05
N CYS A 124 -13.34 -9.37 23.28
CA CYS A 124 -14.32 -8.48 23.88
C CYS A 124 -13.89 -8.03 25.30
N GLN A 125 -13.70 -6.72 25.51
CA GLN A 125 -13.44 -6.15 26.84
C GLN A 125 -14.59 -6.45 27.82
N ASN A 126 -15.83 -6.48 27.32
CA ASN A 126 -17.04 -6.76 28.10
C ASN A 126 -17.45 -8.24 28.04
N TRP A 127 -16.51 -9.17 27.85
CA TRP A 127 -16.81 -10.60 27.66
C TRP A 127 -17.77 -11.19 28.72
N PRO A 128 -17.61 -10.94 30.04
CA PRO A 128 -18.55 -11.47 31.05
C PRO A 128 -20.00 -10.98 30.85
N ILE A 129 -20.17 -9.77 30.32
CA ILE A 129 -21.50 -9.16 30.09
C ILE A 129 -22.06 -9.64 28.74
N ALA A 130 -21.26 -9.54 27.69
CA ALA A 130 -21.66 -9.78 26.30
C ALA A 130 -21.72 -11.28 25.94
N HIS A 131 -20.90 -12.14 26.55
CA HIS A 131 -20.81 -13.55 26.20
C HIS A 131 -21.51 -14.46 27.21
N GLU A 132 -21.31 -14.25 28.51
CA GLU A 132 -21.95 -15.05 29.58
C GLU A 132 -23.38 -14.57 29.89
N GLY A 133 -23.72 -13.32 29.57
CA GLY A 133 -25.06 -12.79 29.80
C GLY A 133 -25.33 -12.39 31.25
N ARG A 134 -24.30 -12.01 32.02
CA ARG A 134 -24.47 -11.56 33.41
C ARG A 134 -25.39 -10.34 33.49
N GLY A 135 -26.30 -10.32 34.46
CA GLY A 135 -27.20 -9.20 34.69
C GLY A 135 -28.57 -9.67 35.18
N ARG A 136 -29.55 -8.78 35.12
CA ARG A 136 -30.94 -9.05 35.52
C ARG A 136 -31.88 -8.80 34.34
N GLU A 137 -32.82 -9.71 34.13
CA GLU A 137 -33.95 -9.46 33.22
C GLU A 137 -34.83 -8.34 33.77
N VAL A 138 -35.14 -7.35 32.93
CA VAL A 138 -35.94 -6.17 33.30
C VAL A 138 -37.17 -6.04 32.40
N SER A 139 -38.22 -5.37 32.88
CA SER A 139 -39.35 -4.94 32.06
C SER A 139 -39.01 -3.63 31.32
N ASP A 140 -39.83 -3.26 30.34
CA ASP A 140 -39.68 -1.98 29.66
C ASP A 140 -39.92 -0.80 30.62
N GLU A 141 -40.80 -0.95 31.62
CA GLU A 141 -41.04 0.03 32.68
C GLU A 141 -39.84 0.17 33.61
N GLU A 142 -39.23 -0.94 34.03
CA GLU A 142 -38.00 -0.92 34.83
C GLU A 142 -36.86 -0.26 34.06
N PHE A 143 -36.72 -0.59 32.77
CA PHE A 143 -35.71 0.01 31.90
C PHE A 143 -35.96 1.52 31.71
N ALA A 144 -37.20 1.95 31.52
CA ALA A 144 -37.57 3.36 31.48
C ALA A 144 -37.22 4.08 32.79
N GLY A 145 -37.45 3.43 33.94
CA GLY A 145 -37.05 3.92 35.26
C GLY A 145 -35.56 4.22 35.35
N LEU A 146 -34.71 3.30 34.88
CA LEU A 146 -33.25 3.48 34.85
C LEU A 146 -32.83 4.69 34.00
N MET A 147 -33.49 4.93 32.86
CA MET A 147 -33.20 6.11 32.02
C MET A 147 -33.52 7.41 32.77
N LEU A 148 -34.64 7.44 33.48
CA LEU A 148 -35.06 8.62 34.26
C LEU A 148 -34.17 8.82 35.49
N ASP A 149 -33.69 7.76 36.12
CA ASP A 149 -32.71 7.82 37.22
C ASP A 149 -31.40 8.45 36.76
N LEU A 150 -30.86 8.01 35.62
CA LEU A 150 -29.64 8.60 35.04
C LEU A 150 -29.83 10.08 34.68
N GLN A 151 -31.01 10.44 34.19
CA GLN A 151 -31.36 11.84 33.97
C GLN A 151 -31.42 12.64 35.28
N ARG A 152 -32.00 12.09 36.35
CA ARG A 152 -32.05 12.74 37.67
C ARG A 152 -30.64 12.93 38.26
N LEU A 153 -29.73 12.01 37.99
CA LEU A 153 -28.32 12.11 38.36
C LEU A 153 -27.55 13.17 37.55
N GLY A 154 -28.16 13.78 36.53
CA GLY A 154 -27.55 14.85 35.74
C GLY A 154 -26.64 14.38 34.60
N CYS A 155 -26.72 13.09 34.23
CA CYS A 155 -25.98 12.56 33.07
C CYS A 155 -26.33 13.31 31.78
N HIS A 156 -25.40 13.36 30.84
CA HIS A 156 -25.56 14.16 29.62
C HIS A 156 -26.40 13.50 28.52
N ASN A 157 -26.47 12.18 28.53
CA ASN A 157 -27.14 11.32 27.54
C ASN A 157 -27.58 9.99 28.18
N ILE A 158 -28.42 9.25 27.46
CA ILE A 158 -28.73 7.85 27.76
C ILE A 158 -27.98 6.97 26.76
N ASN A 159 -26.84 6.43 27.19
CA ASN A 159 -25.93 5.61 26.40
C ASN A 159 -26.27 4.13 26.55
N ILE A 160 -26.82 3.54 25.49
CA ILE A 160 -27.11 2.10 25.48
C ILE A 160 -25.96 1.38 24.79
N VAL A 161 -25.26 0.54 25.56
CA VAL A 161 -24.08 -0.20 25.08
C VAL A 161 -24.50 -1.60 24.64
N THR A 162 -24.19 -1.96 23.39
CA THR A 162 -24.62 -3.20 22.70
C THR A 162 -26.16 -3.31 22.52
N PRO A 163 -26.79 -2.33 21.87
CA PRO A 163 -28.26 -2.22 21.80
C PRO A 163 -28.94 -3.16 20.80
N THR A 164 -28.22 -3.65 19.77
CA THR A 164 -28.78 -4.28 18.56
C THR A 164 -29.85 -5.34 18.86
N HIS A 165 -29.53 -6.29 19.73
CA HIS A 165 -30.38 -7.45 19.99
C HIS A 165 -31.51 -7.17 20.98
N VAL A 166 -31.55 -6.00 21.62
CA VAL A 166 -32.64 -5.57 22.53
C VAL A 166 -33.36 -4.32 22.00
N MET A 167 -33.13 -3.95 20.73
CA MET A 167 -33.71 -2.75 20.12
C MET A 167 -35.22 -2.58 20.39
N PRO A 168 -36.08 -3.62 20.28
CA PRO A 168 -37.50 -3.47 20.62
C PRO A 168 -37.77 -3.03 22.07
N ASN A 169 -37.05 -3.60 23.04
CA ASN A 169 -37.15 -3.20 24.46
C ASN A 169 -36.67 -1.77 24.70
N ILE A 170 -35.61 -1.34 24.00
CA ILE A 170 -35.13 0.05 24.06
C ILE A 170 -36.25 0.99 23.60
N LEU A 171 -36.90 0.70 22.47
CA LEU A 171 -37.96 1.56 21.96
C LEU A 171 -39.18 1.61 22.89
N GLY A 172 -39.57 0.47 23.47
CA GLY A 172 -40.63 0.40 24.48
C GLY A 172 -40.30 1.26 25.71
N ALA A 173 -39.10 1.08 26.27
CA ALA A 173 -38.61 1.83 27.42
C ALA A 173 -38.49 3.34 27.14
N VAL A 174 -37.91 3.74 26.00
CA VAL A 174 -37.79 5.15 25.58
C VAL A 174 -39.16 5.80 25.48
N ARG A 175 -40.16 5.11 24.92
CA ARG A 175 -41.52 5.65 24.83
C ARG A 175 -42.14 5.89 26.21
N ILE A 176 -41.97 4.94 27.14
CA ILE A 176 -42.46 5.08 28.52
C ILE A 176 -41.73 6.23 29.22
N ALA A 177 -40.41 6.26 29.16
CA ALA A 177 -39.58 7.29 29.77
C ALA A 177 -39.86 8.69 29.20
N CYS A 178 -40.07 8.80 27.88
CA CYS A 178 -40.44 10.03 27.20
C CYS A 178 -41.76 10.60 27.76
N ARG A 179 -42.78 9.76 27.95
CA ARG A 179 -44.07 10.18 28.56
C ARG A 179 -43.93 10.59 30.02
N GLN A 180 -42.86 10.13 30.68
CA GLN A 180 -42.52 10.46 32.07
C GLN A 180 -41.47 11.59 32.18
N GLY A 181 -41.13 12.28 31.07
CA GLY A 181 -40.28 13.47 31.09
C GLY A 181 -38.80 13.25 30.76
N LEU A 182 -38.44 12.16 30.09
CA LEU A 182 -37.08 11.98 29.53
C LEU A 182 -36.79 13.00 28.42
N ARG A 183 -35.71 13.76 28.55
CA ARG A 183 -35.29 14.87 27.66
C ARG A 183 -33.81 14.82 27.26
N LEU A 184 -33.10 13.74 27.59
CA LEU A 184 -31.69 13.58 27.24
C LEU A 184 -31.52 12.93 25.86
N PRO A 185 -30.43 13.22 25.12
CA PRO A 185 -30.08 12.49 23.90
C PRO A 185 -30.06 10.98 24.11
N LEU A 186 -30.69 10.25 23.20
CA LEU A 186 -30.54 8.80 23.11
C LEU A 186 -29.26 8.49 22.33
N PHE A 187 -28.29 7.87 23.02
CA PHE A 187 -26.98 7.54 22.49
C PHE A 187 -26.86 6.02 22.25
N TYR A 188 -26.64 5.65 20.99
CA TYR A 188 -26.63 4.27 20.51
C TYR A 188 -25.19 3.78 20.24
N ASN A 189 -24.60 3.11 21.23
CA ASN A 189 -23.21 2.65 21.21
C ASN A 189 -23.13 1.18 20.77
N THR A 190 -22.71 0.95 19.53
CA THR A 190 -22.87 -0.32 18.82
C THR A 190 -21.56 -0.84 18.22
N SER A 191 -21.53 -2.14 17.94
CA SER A 191 -20.43 -2.77 17.20
C SER A 191 -20.34 -2.37 15.72
N GLY A 192 -21.33 -1.64 15.20
CA GLY A 192 -21.50 -1.32 13.79
C GLY A 192 -22.11 -2.45 12.96
N TYR A 193 -22.21 -3.68 13.50
CA TYR A 193 -22.81 -4.83 12.81
C TYR A 193 -24.34 -4.80 12.85
N GLU A 194 -24.88 -3.80 12.16
CA GLU A 194 -26.29 -3.43 12.15
C GLU A 194 -26.91 -3.65 10.77
N ARG A 195 -28.21 -3.96 10.76
CA ARG A 195 -28.98 -3.99 9.52
C ARG A 195 -29.50 -2.59 9.21
N VAL A 196 -29.28 -2.13 7.97
CA VAL A 196 -29.81 -0.85 7.47
C VAL A 196 -31.32 -0.76 7.66
N GLU A 197 -32.05 -1.86 7.48
CA GLU A 197 -33.50 -1.88 7.66
C GLU A 197 -33.93 -1.67 9.11
N MET A 198 -33.11 -2.08 10.08
CA MET A 198 -33.37 -1.83 11.50
C MET A 198 -33.01 -0.39 11.87
N LEU A 199 -31.91 0.14 11.32
CA LEU A 199 -31.57 1.56 11.47
C LEU A 199 -32.67 2.47 10.94
N ARG A 200 -33.35 2.11 9.84
CA ARG A 200 -34.51 2.87 9.33
C ARG A 200 -35.67 2.94 10.33
N ILE A 201 -35.86 1.93 11.19
CA ILE A 201 -36.83 1.99 12.29
C ILE A 201 -36.37 3.00 13.35
N LEU A 202 -35.07 3.15 13.55
CA LEU A 202 -34.47 4.10 14.50
C LEU A 202 -34.40 5.55 13.99
N ASP A 203 -34.74 5.81 12.73
CA ASP A 203 -34.56 7.13 12.09
C ASP A 203 -35.34 8.26 12.78
N GLY A 204 -34.63 9.14 13.47
CA GLY A 204 -35.21 10.21 14.28
C GLY A 204 -35.59 9.80 15.70
N ILE A 205 -35.28 8.57 16.14
CA ILE A 205 -35.38 8.15 17.56
C ILE A 205 -34.02 8.31 18.25
N VAL A 206 -32.96 7.85 17.59
CA VAL A 206 -31.59 7.98 18.08
C VAL A 206 -31.05 9.36 17.70
N ASP A 207 -30.41 10.01 18.66
CA ASP A 207 -29.80 11.33 18.47
C ASP A 207 -28.31 11.21 18.15
N ILE A 208 -27.61 10.27 18.82
CA ILE A 208 -26.17 10.07 18.66
C ILE A 208 -25.91 8.60 18.35
N TYR A 209 -25.09 8.34 17.32
CA TYR A 209 -24.60 7.00 17.01
C TYR A 209 -23.10 6.92 17.29
N LYS A 210 -22.67 5.79 17.88
CA LYS A 210 -21.25 5.42 17.93
C LYS A 210 -21.04 3.97 17.49
N PRO A 211 -20.73 3.74 16.20
CA PRO A 211 -20.28 2.43 15.73
C PRO A 211 -18.78 2.23 15.99
N ASP A 212 -18.45 1.06 16.52
CA ASP A 212 -17.09 0.58 16.69
C ASP A 212 -16.60 -0.24 15.48
N MET A 213 -15.91 0.41 14.55
CA MET A 213 -15.32 -0.20 13.37
C MET A 213 -14.07 -1.03 13.70
N LYS A 214 -14.21 -2.36 13.60
CA LYS A 214 -13.18 -3.32 14.05
C LYS A 214 -12.30 -3.89 12.94
N TYR A 215 -12.85 -4.08 11.74
CA TYR A 215 -12.16 -4.76 10.66
C TYR A 215 -12.47 -4.13 9.31
N ALA A 216 -11.44 -3.98 8.47
CA ALA A 216 -11.61 -3.71 7.05
C ALA A 216 -11.65 -5.00 6.19
N ASP A 217 -11.11 -6.11 6.72
CA ASP A 217 -11.00 -7.41 6.04
C ASP A 217 -12.01 -8.43 6.59
N GLY A 218 -12.76 -9.05 5.68
CA GLY A 218 -13.79 -10.03 6.03
C GLY A 218 -13.23 -11.32 6.61
N SER A 219 -12.06 -11.79 6.16
CA SER A 219 -11.41 -12.99 6.70
C SER A 219 -10.99 -12.82 8.15
N LEU A 220 -10.53 -11.62 8.52
CA LEU A 220 -10.16 -11.28 9.89
C LEU A 220 -11.42 -11.16 10.77
N ALA A 221 -12.48 -10.53 10.25
CA ALA A 221 -13.76 -10.50 10.95
C ALA A 221 -14.35 -11.91 11.17
N GLU A 222 -14.25 -12.78 10.18
CA GLU A 222 -14.67 -14.18 10.28
C GLU A 222 -13.91 -14.90 11.40
N LYS A 223 -12.58 -14.78 11.39
CA LYS A 223 -11.68 -15.42 12.36
C LYS A 223 -11.90 -14.94 13.79
N TYR A 224 -12.06 -13.64 14.00
CA TYR A 224 -12.04 -13.03 15.34
C TYR A 224 -13.43 -12.64 15.88
N SER A 225 -14.48 -12.69 15.06
CA SER A 225 -15.86 -12.35 15.44
C SER A 225 -16.86 -13.42 15.02
N SER A 226 -16.58 -14.67 15.40
CA SER A 226 -17.50 -15.80 15.30
C SER A 226 -18.13 -15.96 13.92
N GLY A 227 -17.31 -15.94 12.86
CA GLY A 227 -17.77 -16.17 11.49
C GLY A 227 -18.46 -14.98 10.81
N ALA A 228 -18.32 -13.76 11.32
CA ALA A 228 -18.93 -12.55 10.73
C ALA A 228 -18.14 -12.03 9.52
N ARG A 229 -17.96 -12.85 8.47
CA ARG A 229 -17.16 -12.51 7.28
C ARG A 229 -17.65 -11.26 6.54
N ASP A 230 -18.96 -11.03 6.57
CA ASP A 230 -19.65 -9.90 5.96
C ASP A 230 -19.55 -8.58 6.75
N TYR A 231 -18.93 -8.61 7.94
CA TYR A 231 -18.88 -7.46 8.84
C TYR A 231 -18.39 -6.16 8.18
N PRO A 232 -17.28 -6.11 7.43
CA PRO A 232 -16.78 -4.83 6.91
C PRO A 232 -17.79 -4.15 5.97
N GLU A 233 -18.45 -4.92 5.11
CA GLU A 233 -19.44 -4.38 4.18
C GLU A 233 -20.69 -3.91 4.91
N VAL A 234 -21.20 -4.74 5.82
CA VAL A 234 -22.41 -4.45 6.59
C VAL A 234 -22.19 -3.23 7.49
N ALA A 235 -21.04 -3.16 8.17
CA ALA A 235 -20.73 -2.05 9.07
C ALA A 235 -20.56 -0.74 8.31
N ARG A 236 -19.90 -0.73 7.14
CA ARG A 236 -19.81 0.49 6.30
C ARG A 236 -21.19 0.99 5.86
N LYS A 237 -22.07 0.10 5.39
CA LYS A 237 -23.44 0.47 5.02
C LYS A 237 -24.26 0.99 6.21
N ALA A 238 -24.09 0.37 7.36
CA ALA A 238 -24.72 0.82 8.60
C ALA A 238 -24.26 2.22 9.01
N VAL A 239 -22.95 2.49 8.98
CA VAL A 239 -22.41 3.81 9.34
C VAL A 239 -22.89 4.90 8.40
N LEU A 240 -22.98 4.64 7.09
CA LEU A 240 -23.54 5.59 6.13
C LEU A 240 -25.01 5.90 6.41
N GLU A 241 -25.82 4.88 6.74
CA GLU A 241 -27.21 5.10 7.14
C GLU A 241 -27.31 5.87 8.47
N MET A 242 -26.47 5.57 9.46
CA MET A 242 -26.39 6.36 10.69
C MET A 242 -26.07 7.83 10.37
N HIS A 243 -25.04 8.08 9.56
CA HIS A 243 -24.66 9.44 9.14
C HIS A 243 -25.82 10.15 8.42
N ARG A 244 -26.54 9.48 7.53
CA ARG A 244 -27.71 10.06 6.84
C ARG A 244 -28.78 10.52 7.84
N GLN A 245 -28.96 9.80 8.94
CA GLN A 245 -29.98 10.13 9.94
C GLN A 245 -29.59 11.32 10.82
N VAL A 246 -28.34 11.36 11.31
CA VAL A 246 -27.93 12.29 12.37
C VAL A 246 -26.90 13.35 11.93
N GLY A 247 -26.24 13.15 10.79
CA GLY A 247 -25.23 14.06 10.26
C GLY A 247 -23.91 14.06 11.03
N VAL A 248 -23.13 15.11 10.80
CA VAL A 248 -21.89 15.42 11.53
C VAL A 248 -22.23 15.72 12.99
N LEU A 249 -21.34 15.36 13.92
CA LEU A 249 -21.52 15.60 15.35
C LEU A 249 -21.67 17.10 15.65
N THR A 250 -22.77 17.44 16.32
CA THR A 250 -23.12 18.76 16.83
C THR A 250 -23.17 18.72 18.35
N SER A 251 -22.81 19.85 18.96
CA SER A 251 -22.69 19.99 20.40
C SER A 251 -23.47 21.21 20.92
N ASP A 252 -23.70 21.25 22.21
CA ASP A 252 -24.19 22.43 22.90
C ASP A 252 -23.07 23.46 23.17
N GLU A 253 -23.45 24.57 23.79
CA GLU A 253 -22.55 25.67 24.16
C GLU A 253 -21.41 25.27 25.10
N ASN A 254 -21.51 24.10 25.76
CA ASN A 254 -20.49 23.55 26.66
C ASN A 254 -19.66 22.45 25.99
N GLY A 255 -19.84 22.22 24.68
CA GLY A 255 -19.16 21.15 23.94
C GLY A 255 -19.72 19.75 24.18
N ILE A 256 -20.90 19.63 24.80
CA ILE A 256 -21.55 18.34 25.02
C ILE A 256 -22.34 17.93 23.77
N ALA A 257 -22.11 16.72 23.27
CA ALA A 257 -22.76 16.21 22.08
C ALA A 257 -24.28 16.12 22.26
N LEU A 258 -25.01 16.60 21.24
CA LEU A 258 -26.47 16.57 21.20
C LEU A 258 -26.98 15.65 20.09
N ARG A 259 -26.34 15.69 18.92
CA ARG A 259 -26.76 14.91 17.75
C ARG A 259 -25.59 14.66 16.82
N GLY A 260 -25.51 13.47 16.24
CA GLY A 260 -24.59 13.16 15.14
C GLY A 260 -23.86 11.84 15.29
N LEU A 261 -22.95 11.57 14.36
CA LEU A 261 -22.21 10.32 14.28
C LEU A 261 -20.78 10.49 14.81
N LEU A 262 -20.38 9.61 15.75
CA LEU A 262 -19.00 9.45 16.18
C LEU A 262 -18.49 8.05 15.79
N ILE A 263 -17.56 7.94 14.85
CA ILE A 263 -17.03 6.62 14.44
C ILE A 263 -15.82 6.28 15.31
N ARG A 264 -15.86 5.15 16.02
CA ARG A 264 -14.71 4.64 16.78
C ARG A 264 -14.00 3.56 15.99
N HIS A 265 -12.73 3.73 15.70
CA HIS A 265 -11.92 2.70 15.05
C HIS A 265 -11.02 1.99 16.06
N LEU A 266 -11.10 0.66 16.09
CA LEU A 266 -10.24 -0.14 16.94
C LEU A 266 -8.90 -0.39 16.25
N VAL A 267 -7.82 0.19 16.78
CA VAL A 267 -6.46 -0.12 16.34
C VAL A 267 -6.02 -1.42 17.01
N MET A 268 -5.62 -2.41 16.21
CA MET A 268 -5.20 -3.73 16.72
C MET A 268 -3.74 -4.03 16.36
N PRO A 269 -3.01 -4.81 17.19
CA PRO A 269 -1.66 -5.27 16.89
C PRO A 269 -1.58 -5.94 15.51
N ASN A 270 -0.38 -5.94 14.91
CA ASN A 270 -0.12 -6.58 13.62
C ASN A 270 -1.03 -6.10 12.47
N ARG A 271 -1.52 -4.85 12.55
CA ARG A 271 -2.37 -4.22 11.53
C ARG A 271 -3.68 -4.97 11.26
N LEU A 272 -4.14 -5.80 12.19
CA LEU A 272 -5.32 -6.67 12.00
C LEU A 272 -6.62 -5.90 11.73
N ALA A 273 -6.72 -4.65 12.15
CA ALA A 273 -7.90 -3.85 11.91
C ALA A 273 -8.02 -3.34 10.47
N GLY A 274 -6.90 -3.27 9.73
CA GLY A 274 -6.84 -2.61 8.42
C GLY A 274 -7.04 -1.10 8.51
N THR A 275 -6.34 -0.43 9.42
CA THR A 275 -6.50 1.00 9.73
C THR A 275 -6.34 1.91 8.52
N GLU A 276 -5.37 1.63 7.63
CA GLU A 276 -5.20 2.38 6.39
C GLU A 276 -6.47 2.35 5.51
N SER A 277 -7.06 1.17 5.36
CA SER A 277 -8.31 0.98 4.61
C SER A 277 -9.49 1.67 5.28
N PHE A 278 -9.53 1.69 6.61
CA PHE A 278 -10.55 2.43 7.36
C PHE A 278 -10.43 3.93 7.09
N VAL A 279 -9.23 4.51 7.16
CA VAL A 279 -9.01 5.95 6.93
C VAL A 279 -9.40 6.33 5.50
N LYS A 280 -9.00 5.54 4.50
CA LYS A 280 -9.38 5.77 3.10
C LYS A 280 -10.90 5.75 2.90
N TRP A 281 -11.59 4.76 3.49
CA TRP A 281 -13.05 4.70 3.44
C TRP A 281 -13.74 5.89 4.13
N VAL A 282 -13.24 6.35 5.28
CA VAL A 282 -13.79 7.54 5.95
C VAL A 282 -13.63 8.78 5.08
N ALA A 283 -12.52 8.88 4.32
CA ALA A 283 -12.26 10.01 3.43
C ALA A 283 -13.19 10.02 2.20
N ASP A 284 -13.50 8.86 1.62
CA ASP A 284 -14.24 8.79 0.34
C ASP A 284 -15.74 8.49 0.49
N ALA A 285 -16.15 7.95 1.64
CA ALA A 285 -17.50 7.48 1.94
C ALA A 285 -18.11 6.51 0.90
N ASN A 286 -17.28 5.84 0.07
CA ASN A 286 -17.73 5.00 -1.03
C ASN A 286 -17.31 3.52 -0.86
N PRO A 287 -18.14 2.69 -0.20
CA PRO A 287 -17.77 1.32 0.12
C PRO A 287 -17.66 0.39 -1.11
N GLY A 288 -18.08 0.83 -2.31
CA GLY A 288 -18.08 0.03 -3.54
C GLY A 288 -16.79 0.14 -4.35
N GLN A 289 -15.98 1.19 -4.17
CA GLN A 289 -14.78 1.45 -4.97
C GLN A 289 -13.50 0.79 -4.42
N GLY A 290 -13.65 -0.02 -3.37
CA GLY A 290 -12.54 -0.74 -2.75
C GLY A 290 -11.70 0.13 -1.82
N ARG A 291 -10.76 -0.50 -1.13
CA ARG A 291 -10.02 0.10 0.00
C ARG A 291 -8.93 1.11 -0.39
N ASN A 292 -8.58 1.21 -1.67
CA ASN A 292 -7.47 2.03 -2.16
C ASN A 292 -7.94 3.29 -2.89
N HIS A 293 -9.26 3.53 -2.89
CA HIS A 293 -9.85 4.67 -3.54
C HIS A 293 -9.98 5.84 -2.54
N VAL A 294 -9.73 7.05 -3.01
CA VAL A 294 -10.07 8.30 -2.34
C VAL A 294 -10.90 9.14 -3.31
N ASN A 295 -11.72 10.05 -2.80
CA ASN A 295 -12.65 10.84 -3.62
C ASN A 295 -11.99 12.03 -4.36
N PHE A 296 -10.66 12.07 -4.42
CA PHE A 296 -9.90 13.08 -5.14
C PHE A 296 -8.77 12.43 -5.93
N ALA A 297 -8.44 13.01 -7.07
CA ALA A 297 -7.29 12.65 -7.89
C ALA A 297 -6.49 13.93 -8.16
N LEU A 298 -5.21 13.74 -8.48
CA LEU A 298 -4.36 14.82 -8.94
C LEU A 298 -4.63 15.05 -10.44
N ASP A 299 -4.79 16.31 -10.84
CA ASP A 299 -4.95 16.68 -12.25
C ASP A 299 -3.64 16.41 -13.01
N SER A 300 -3.73 15.72 -14.14
CA SER A 300 -2.58 15.43 -15.01
C SER A 300 -1.98 16.69 -15.65
N ASN A 301 -2.71 17.81 -15.67
CA ASN A 301 -2.22 19.11 -16.09
C ASN A 301 -1.52 19.90 -14.98
N GLY A 302 -1.57 19.39 -13.75
CA GLY A 302 -0.94 20.00 -12.59
C GLY A 302 -1.91 20.30 -11.45
N ASP A 303 -1.40 20.21 -10.23
CA ASP A 303 -2.16 20.43 -9.02
C ASP A 303 -1.25 20.97 -7.89
N SER A 304 -1.80 21.18 -6.71
CA SER A 304 -1.02 21.55 -5.53
C SER A 304 -1.33 20.64 -4.34
N LEU A 305 -0.26 20.12 -3.73
CA LEU A 305 -0.31 19.35 -2.49
C LEU A 305 0.25 20.21 -1.36
N LEU A 306 -0.56 20.43 -0.33
CA LEU A 306 -0.21 21.29 0.80
C LEU A 306 -0.32 20.50 2.11
N LEU A 307 0.71 20.57 2.94
CA LEU A 307 0.77 19.92 4.25
C LEU A 307 0.63 20.98 5.34
N TYR A 308 -0.31 20.80 6.27
CA TYR A 308 -0.55 21.72 7.37
C TYR A 308 -0.39 21.04 8.74
N THR A 309 0.06 21.79 9.75
CA THR A 309 -0.22 21.48 11.16
C THR A 309 -1.53 22.12 11.58
N VAL A 310 -2.18 21.55 12.59
CA VAL A 310 -3.33 22.17 13.26
C VAL A 310 -2.96 22.50 14.70
N SER A 311 -3.14 23.76 15.10
CA SER A 311 -3.03 24.20 16.49
C SER A 311 -4.33 24.91 16.89
N GLY A 312 -5.15 24.22 17.69
CA GLY A 312 -6.51 24.67 17.99
C GLY A 312 -7.36 24.73 16.72
N THR A 313 -7.64 25.95 16.25
CA THR A 313 -8.41 26.21 15.01
C THR A 313 -7.56 26.74 13.86
N THR A 314 -6.24 26.87 14.06
CA THR A 314 -5.32 27.44 13.07
C THR A 314 -4.63 26.34 12.29
N PHE A 315 -4.69 26.43 10.95
CA PHE A 315 -3.88 25.63 10.03
C PHE A 315 -2.59 26.38 9.72
N ASN A 316 -1.43 25.83 10.07
CA ASN A 316 -0.14 26.39 9.71
C ASN A 316 0.49 25.53 8.62
N LEU A 317 0.75 26.11 7.45
CA LEU A 317 1.41 25.41 6.35
C LEU A 317 2.80 24.95 6.80
N LEU A 318 3.07 23.65 6.70
CA LEU A 318 4.37 23.05 6.91
C LEU A 318 5.20 23.03 5.63
N ASP A 319 4.60 22.52 4.56
CA ASP A 319 5.24 22.41 3.25
C ASP A 319 4.17 22.39 2.16
N GLY A 320 4.56 22.70 0.94
CA GLY A 320 3.71 22.62 -0.22
C GLY A 320 4.51 22.36 -1.49
N VAL A 321 3.92 21.61 -2.40
CA VAL A 321 4.44 21.41 -3.75
C VAL A 321 3.31 21.66 -4.75
N GLY A 322 3.55 22.62 -5.65
CA GLY A 322 2.79 22.74 -6.88
C GLY A 322 3.52 21.98 -7.98
N PHE A 323 2.77 21.29 -8.84
CA PHE A 323 3.31 20.61 -10.02
C PHE A 323 2.44 20.90 -11.23
N GLY A 324 3.04 20.84 -12.42
CA GLY A 324 2.36 20.94 -13.70
C GLY A 324 2.20 19.57 -14.36
N ALA A 325 1.87 19.57 -15.65
CA ALA A 325 1.96 18.37 -16.48
C ALA A 325 3.41 17.83 -16.50
N LEU A 326 3.56 16.53 -16.22
CA LEU A 326 4.84 15.83 -16.26
C LEU A 326 4.90 14.90 -17.45
N PRO A 327 6.05 14.79 -18.15
CA PRO A 327 6.25 13.73 -19.13
C PRO A 327 6.25 12.34 -18.47
N ASP A 328 5.88 11.32 -19.24
CA ASP A 328 5.92 9.94 -18.79
C ASP A 328 7.32 9.54 -18.30
N GLY A 329 7.39 8.84 -17.18
CA GLY A 329 8.65 8.35 -16.60
C GLY A 329 9.52 9.41 -15.90
N VAL A 330 9.03 10.64 -15.74
CA VAL A 330 9.75 11.72 -15.03
C VAL A 330 9.18 11.91 -13.62
N SER A 331 10.02 11.75 -12.59
CA SER A 331 9.64 12.07 -11.21
C SER A 331 10.10 13.47 -10.81
N HIS A 332 9.36 14.13 -9.90
CA HIS A 332 9.69 15.46 -9.36
C HIS A 332 10.01 15.39 -7.87
N GLY A 333 10.98 16.18 -7.42
CA GLY A 333 11.35 16.25 -6.01
C GLY A 333 12.45 17.27 -5.72
N ARG A 334 13.05 17.22 -4.53
CA ARG A 334 14.02 18.20 -4.06
C ARG A 334 15.45 17.72 -4.29
N LEU A 335 16.33 18.57 -4.86
CA LEU A 335 17.76 18.29 -5.01
C LEU A 335 18.60 19.46 -4.47
N PRO A 336 19.48 19.26 -3.46
CA PRO A 336 19.57 18.07 -2.61
C PRO A 336 18.27 17.80 -1.83
N ASP A 337 18.16 16.63 -1.21
CA ASP A 337 16.97 16.27 -0.43
C ASP A 337 16.62 17.36 0.60
N GLY A 338 15.34 17.76 0.63
CA GLY A 338 14.85 18.83 1.52
C GLY A 338 15.19 20.26 1.06
N ALA A 339 15.87 20.46 -0.08
CA ALA A 339 16.12 21.78 -0.65
C ALA A 339 14.83 22.49 -1.06
N GLY A 340 14.81 23.82 -1.03
CA GLY A 340 13.62 24.60 -1.39
C GLY A 340 13.17 24.44 -2.86
N ALA A 341 14.12 24.18 -3.77
CA ALA A 341 13.84 24.02 -5.19
C ALA A 341 13.34 22.60 -5.52
N ILE A 342 12.34 22.54 -6.39
CA ILE A 342 11.88 21.30 -7.01
C ILE A 342 12.61 21.12 -8.34
N THR A 343 12.85 19.87 -8.69
CA THR A 343 13.65 19.44 -9.83
C THR A 343 13.06 18.17 -10.41
N ASP A 344 13.17 18.07 -11.73
CA ASP A 344 12.77 16.94 -12.52
C ASP A 344 13.91 15.91 -12.57
N PHE A 345 13.53 14.63 -12.51
CA PHE A 345 14.43 13.48 -12.49
C PHE A 345 14.02 12.50 -13.60
N PRO A 346 14.32 12.82 -14.86
CA PRO A 346 14.02 11.93 -15.98
C PRO A 346 14.85 10.65 -15.85
N GLY A 347 14.18 9.50 -15.81
CA GLY A 347 14.83 8.19 -15.74
C GLY A 347 15.50 7.87 -14.40
N SER A 348 15.26 8.65 -13.34
CA SER A 348 15.84 8.40 -12.00
C SER A 348 14.86 8.54 -10.82
N PRO A 349 13.69 7.85 -10.85
CA PRO A 349 12.82 7.79 -9.68
C PRO A 349 13.53 7.11 -8.48
N THR A 350 13.41 7.72 -7.30
CA THR A 350 14.15 7.33 -6.08
C THR A 350 13.25 7.20 -4.84
N PRO A 351 12.14 6.43 -4.89
CA PRO A 351 11.27 6.29 -3.72
C PRO A 351 12.03 5.68 -2.53
N GLY A 352 12.08 6.42 -1.42
CA GLY A 352 12.77 5.98 -0.20
C GLY A 352 14.29 6.17 -0.20
N GLU A 353 14.85 6.79 -1.24
CA GLU A 353 16.28 7.06 -1.39
C GLU A 353 16.57 8.55 -1.63
N SER A 354 17.85 8.93 -1.64
CA SER A 354 18.27 10.29 -1.99
C SER A 354 18.11 10.58 -3.48
N ASN A 355 17.45 11.68 -3.81
CA ASN A 355 17.23 12.11 -5.18
C ASN A 355 18.56 12.37 -5.91
N TYR A 356 18.61 12.06 -7.21
CA TYR A 356 19.74 12.36 -8.08
C TYR A 356 19.30 12.52 -9.53
N ARG A 357 20.10 13.25 -10.31
CA ARG A 357 19.98 13.34 -11.78
C ARG A 357 20.98 12.39 -12.44
N LEU A 358 20.62 11.88 -13.62
CA LEU A 358 21.54 11.09 -14.43
C LEU A 358 22.65 11.97 -15.01
N LEU A 359 23.90 11.53 -14.88
CA LEU A 359 25.05 12.15 -15.55
C LEU A 359 24.87 12.07 -17.07
N GLN A 360 25.11 13.20 -17.74
CA GLN A 360 24.97 13.33 -19.19
C GLN A 360 26.32 13.34 -19.92
N ASN A 361 27.42 13.53 -19.18
CA ASN A 361 28.75 13.82 -19.74
C ASN A 361 29.79 12.72 -19.52
N VAL A 362 29.54 11.77 -18.62
CA VAL A 362 30.43 10.62 -18.37
C VAL A 362 29.56 9.40 -18.07
N VAL A 363 29.92 8.28 -18.68
CA VAL A 363 29.26 6.99 -18.47
C VAL A 363 30.25 5.94 -18.01
N ILE A 364 29.75 4.92 -17.31
CA ILE A 364 30.50 3.68 -17.07
C ILE A 364 30.41 2.85 -18.35
N SER A 365 31.54 2.67 -19.03
CA SER A 365 31.65 2.04 -20.36
C SER A 365 31.74 0.53 -20.28
N GLU A 366 32.57 0.02 -19.38
CA GLU A 366 32.92 -1.40 -19.24
C GLU A 366 33.27 -1.74 -17.79
N ALA A 367 32.98 -2.98 -17.37
CA ALA A 367 33.35 -3.54 -16.09
C ALA A 367 33.82 -4.99 -16.24
N LEU A 368 34.95 -5.32 -15.62
CA LEU A 368 35.50 -6.67 -15.52
C LEU A 368 35.60 -7.03 -14.04
N ALA A 369 34.93 -8.11 -13.65
CA ALA A 369 34.74 -8.49 -12.24
C ALA A 369 35.23 -9.91 -11.91
N HIS A 370 35.66 -10.69 -12.92
CA HIS A 370 36.14 -12.05 -12.74
C HIS A 370 37.41 -12.25 -13.57
N THR A 371 38.55 -12.36 -12.90
CA THR A 371 39.85 -12.44 -13.56
C THR A 371 40.80 -13.41 -12.90
N ASP A 372 41.63 -14.05 -13.72
CA ASP A 372 42.91 -14.63 -13.33
C ASP A 372 44.07 -13.80 -13.89
N PRO A 373 45.25 -13.80 -13.24
CA PRO A 373 46.45 -13.19 -13.81
C PRO A 373 46.72 -13.71 -15.24
N PRO A 374 47.08 -12.83 -16.19
CA PRO A 374 47.58 -11.46 -16.00
C PRO A 374 46.52 -10.34 -15.97
N LEU A 375 45.23 -10.66 -15.80
CA LEU A 375 44.16 -9.67 -15.63
C LEU A 375 43.85 -9.41 -14.14
N GLU A 376 43.22 -8.27 -13.86
CA GLU A 376 42.58 -7.94 -12.57
C GLU A 376 41.26 -7.21 -12.85
N ASP A 377 40.41 -7.04 -11.83
CA ASP A 377 39.16 -6.32 -12.01
C ASP A 377 39.39 -4.89 -12.49
N ALA A 378 38.49 -4.38 -13.32
CA ALA A 378 38.63 -3.06 -13.90
C ALA A 378 37.27 -2.41 -14.19
N VAL A 379 37.21 -1.09 -14.09
CA VAL A 379 36.07 -0.27 -14.47
C VAL A 379 36.55 0.80 -15.45
N GLU A 380 35.94 0.86 -16.62
CA GLU A 380 36.22 1.87 -17.63
C GLU A 380 35.14 2.95 -17.63
N LEU A 381 35.58 4.22 -17.66
CA LEU A 381 34.74 5.38 -17.85
C LEU A 381 34.93 5.94 -19.26
N TYR A 382 33.85 6.42 -19.87
CA TYR A 382 33.86 7.04 -21.20
C TYR A 382 33.21 8.43 -21.16
N ASN A 383 33.83 9.40 -21.82
CA ASN A 383 33.28 10.73 -22.05
C ASN A 383 32.73 10.83 -23.49
N PRO A 384 31.41 10.72 -23.70
CA PRO A 384 30.80 10.85 -25.02
C PRO A 384 30.77 12.28 -25.56
N THR A 385 31.16 13.27 -24.77
CA THR A 385 31.04 14.68 -25.17
C THR A 385 32.23 15.17 -25.99
N ALA A 386 32.03 16.27 -26.72
CA ALA A 386 33.07 16.93 -27.51
C ALA A 386 34.05 17.79 -26.66
N ALA A 387 33.90 17.83 -25.33
CA ALA A 387 34.73 18.63 -24.44
C ALA A 387 35.36 17.75 -23.34
N PRO A 388 36.56 18.08 -22.84
CA PRO A 388 37.13 17.36 -21.70
C PRO A 388 36.30 17.58 -20.42
N VAL A 389 36.17 16.53 -19.60
CA VAL A 389 35.44 16.57 -18.32
C VAL A 389 36.42 16.36 -17.16
N ASN A 390 36.42 17.27 -16.19
CA ASN A 390 37.18 17.07 -14.95
C ASN A 390 36.40 16.12 -14.01
N ILE A 391 36.92 14.92 -13.82
CA ILE A 391 36.37 13.89 -12.94
C ILE A 391 37.16 13.77 -11.62
N GLY A 392 38.19 14.59 -11.44
CA GLY A 392 38.99 14.59 -10.23
C GLY A 392 38.14 14.93 -9.00
N GLY A 393 38.18 14.05 -8.00
CA GLY A 393 37.40 14.17 -6.77
C GLY A 393 36.00 13.54 -6.82
N TRP A 394 35.57 13.01 -7.96
CA TRP A 394 34.34 12.20 -8.08
C TRP A 394 34.51 10.87 -7.35
N PHE A 395 33.40 10.17 -7.08
CA PHE A 395 33.42 8.90 -6.36
C PHE A 395 32.95 7.73 -7.21
N LEU A 396 33.65 6.60 -7.12
CA LEU A 396 33.24 5.30 -7.64
C LEU A 396 32.86 4.39 -6.46
N SER A 397 31.77 3.65 -6.59
CA SER A 397 31.31 2.69 -5.58
C SER A 397 30.58 1.52 -6.21
N ASN A 398 30.62 0.35 -5.57
CA ASN A 398 29.70 -0.75 -5.86
C ASN A 398 28.43 -0.72 -4.97
N SER A 399 27.99 0.47 -4.60
CA SER A 399 26.77 0.65 -3.83
C SER A 399 26.06 1.94 -4.21
N ARG A 400 24.79 1.81 -4.53
CA ARG A 400 23.89 2.93 -4.81
C ARG A 400 23.70 3.87 -3.61
N THR A 401 23.80 3.34 -2.40
CA THR A 401 23.53 4.08 -1.15
C THR A 401 24.81 4.51 -0.43
N ASP A 402 25.83 3.64 -0.40
CA ASP A 402 27.16 3.98 0.12
C ASP A 402 28.07 4.47 -1.01
N ARG A 403 27.98 5.76 -1.32
CA ARG A 403 28.49 6.32 -2.58
C ARG A 403 29.96 6.79 -2.53
N ARG A 404 30.56 6.92 -1.34
CA ARG A 404 31.86 7.58 -1.14
C ARG A 404 32.99 6.59 -0.86
N LYS A 405 33.05 5.52 -1.66
CA LYS A 405 34.03 4.44 -1.51
C LYS A 405 35.40 4.84 -2.07
N TYR A 406 35.57 4.78 -3.39
CA TYR A 406 36.81 5.21 -4.04
C TYR A 406 36.69 6.64 -4.56
N GLN A 407 37.65 7.51 -4.24
CA GLN A 407 37.70 8.86 -4.81
C GLN A 407 38.71 8.94 -5.95
N VAL A 408 38.26 9.39 -7.12
CA VAL A 408 39.12 9.63 -8.29
C VAL A 408 40.15 10.70 -7.95
N PRO A 409 41.45 10.51 -8.25
CA PRO A 409 42.51 11.46 -7.90
C PRO A 409 42.22 12.88 -8.40
N ALA A 410 42.54 13.88 -7.56
CA ALA A 410 42.39 15.28 -7.93
C ALA A 410 43.20 15.61 -9.21
N GLY A 411 42.64 16.45 -10.08
CA GLY A 411 43.27 16.83 -11.35
C GLY A 411 43.05 15.84 -12.51
N THR A 412 42.38 14.71 -12.28
CA THR A 412 42.03 13.76 -13.34
C THR A 412 41.04 14.39 -14.32
N THR A 413 41.44 14.47 -15.58
CA THR A 413 40.60 15.00 -16.67
C THR A 413 40.41 13.92 -17.74
N LEU A 414 39.16 13.64 -18.06
CA LEU A 414 38.75 12.70 -19.10
C LEU A 414 38.63 13.46 -20.44
N PRO A 415 39.46 13.18 -21.47
CA PRO A 415 39.41 13.88 -22.74
C PRO A 415 38.05 13.74 -23.46
N ALA A 416 37.78 14.61 -24.42
CA ALA A 416 36.62 14.48 -25.31
C ALA A 416 36.69 13.16 -26.10
N GLY A 417 35.63 12.36 -26.10
CA GLY A 417 35.64 11.01 -26.68
C GLY A 417 36.67 10.06 -26.05
N GLY A 418 37.19 10.39 -24.87
CA GLY A 418 38.27 9.66 -24.20
C GLY A 418 37.76 8.64 -23.18
N TYR A 419 38.65 7.70 -22.87
CA TYR A 419 38.44 6.62 -21.90
C TYR A 419 39.37 6.79 -20.70
N PHE A 420 38.97 6.20 -19.57
CA PHE A 420 39.80 6.14 -18.36
C PHE A 420 39.49 4.87 -17.58
N VAL A 421 40.53 4.09 -17.30
CA VAL A 421 40.41 2.79 -16.63
C VAL A 421 40.85 2.92 -15.18
N LEU A 422 40.01 2.41 -14.29
CA LEU A 422 40.27 2.21 -12.88
C LEU A 422 40.48 0.72 -12.64
N TYR A 423 41.67 0.33 -12.19
CA TYR A 423 42.04 -1.05 -11.92
C TYR A 423 41.86 -1.39 -10.44
N GLU A 424 41.62 -2.68 -10.16
CA GLU A 424 41.29 -3.22 -8.84
C GLU A 424 42.23 -2.72 -7.75
N TYR A 425 43.55 -2.74 -7.96
CA TYR A 425 44.50 -2.29 -6.94
C TYR A 425 44.28 -0.85 -6.45
N GLN A 426 43.57 -0.01 -7.21
CA GLN A 426 43.26 1.37 -6.85
C GLN A 426 42.07 1.43 -5.88
N PHE A 427 40.99 0.69 -6.16
CA PHE A 427 39.73 0.76 -5.40
C PHE A 427 39.53 -0.38 -4.40
N ASN A 428 40.27 -1.49 -4.53
CA ASN A 428 40.33 -2.61 -3.60
C ASN A 428 41.68 -2.64 -2.83
N ASN A 429 42.09 -1.48 -2.30
CA ASN A 429 43.42 -1.31 -1.70
C ASN A 429 43.51 -1.66 -0.21
N GLY A 430 42.47 -2.29 0.37
CA GLY A 430 42.41 -2.65 1.79
C GLY A 430 42.17 -1.48 2.76
N THR A 431 41.87 -0.26 2.28
CA THR A 431 41.40 0.84 3.14
C THR A 431 39.96 0.63 3.60
N SER A 432 39.50 1.40 4.58
CA SER A 432 38.12 1.30 5.12
C SER A 432 37.03 1.55 4.08
N ASN A 433 37.35 2.24 3.00
CA ASN A 433 36.41 2.59 1.94
C ASN A 433 36.65 1.78 0.65
N ALA A 434 37.53 0.77 0.70
CA ALA A 434 37.79 -0.11 -0.42
C ALA A 434 36.57 -0.99 -0.74
N PHE A 435 36.48 -1.44 -1.99
CA PHE A 435 35.49 -2.43 -2.42
C PHE A 435 36.06 -3.37 -3.48
N ALA A 436 35.41 -4.52 -3.64
CA ALA A 436 35.66 -5.50 -4.69
C ALA A 436 34.35 -5.76 -5.45
N LEU A 437 34.45 -6.17 -6.70
CA LEU A 437 33.29 -6.56 -7.50
C LEU A 437 32.95 -8.04 -7.27
N ASN A 438 31.66 -8.39 -7.26
CA ASN A 438 31.25 -9.77 -7.03
C ASN A 438 30.97 -10.51 -8.36
N SER A 439 31.92 -11.35 -8.79
CA SER A 439 31.77 -12.17 -10.00
C SER A 439 30.71 -13.28 -9.90
N ALA A 440 30.47 -13.84 -8.72
CA ALA A 440 29.64 -15.03 -8.55
C ALA A 440 28.14 -14.71 -8.54
N HIS A 441 27.78 -13.50 -8.11
CA HIS A 441 26.39 -13.06 -8.00
C HIS A 441 26.07 -11.82 -8.84
N GLY A 442 27.08 -11.20 -9.45
CA GLY A 442 26.96 -9.88 -10.05
C GLY A 442 27.10 -8.76 -9.03
N ASP A 443 27.19 -7.54 -9.52
CA ASP A 443 27.32 -6.33 -8.70
C ASP A 443 26.73 -5.11 -9.43
N GLU A 444 26.73 -3.97 -8.74
CA GLU A 444 26.44 -2.66 -9.32
C GLU A 444 27.67 -1.77 -9.28
N ILE A 445 27.74 -0.75 -10.15
CA ILE A 445 28.77 0.28 -10.13
C ILE A 445 28.10 1.63 -10.28
N TRP A 446 28.47 2.56 -9.41
CA TRP A 446 27.97 3.91 -9.34
C TRP A 446 29.10 4.92 -9.38
N LEU A 447 29.00 5.85 -10.32
CA LEU A 447 29.84 7.04 -10.41
C LEU A 447 29.02 8.24 -9.90
N SER A 448 29.52 8.93 -8.88
CA SER A 448 28.88 10.13 -8.31
C SER A 448 29.76 11.35 -8.53
N ALA A 449 29.23 12.36 -9.23
CA ALA A 449 29.94 13.61 -9.47
C ALA A 449 30.06 14.42 -8.18
N ALA A 450 31.21 15.08 -8.01
CA ALA A 450 31.49 15.90 -6.85
C ALA A 450 32.38 17.10 -7.21
N VAL A 451 32.16 18.22 -6.50
CA VAL A 451 32.97 19.44 -6.59
C VAL A 451 33.42 19.81 -5.18
N GLY A 452 34.72 19.96 -4.97
CA GLY A 452 35.27 20.27 -3.64
C GLY A 452 34.96 19.21 -2.57
N GLY A 453 34.80 17.94 -2.97
CA GLY A 453 34.46 16.84 -2.06
C GLY A 453 32.97 16.74 -1.69
N VAL A 454 32.12 17.57 -2.27
CA VAL A 454 30.66 17.55 -2.08
C VAL A 454 29.99 17.04 -3.35
N GLU A 455 29.14 16.02 -3.21
CA GLU A 455 28.39 15.44 -4.33
C GLU A 455 27.43 16.48 -4.94
N THR A 456 27.39 16.57 -6.27
CA THR A 456 26.50 17.51 -6.98
C THR A 456 25.05 17.02 -7.04
N GLY A 457 24.84 15.74 -6.74
CA GLY A 457 23.55 15.06 -6.96
C GLY A 457 23.42 14.46 -8.37
N GLU A 458 24.47 14.46 -9.19
CA GLU A 458 24.49 13.76 -10.47
C GLU A 458 25.22 12.42 -10.36
N ARG A 459 24.64 11.37 -10.95
CA ARG A 459 25.18 10.00 -10.89
C ARG A 459 25.00 9.23 -12.19
N ALA A 460 25.87 8.26 -12.43
CA ALA A 460 25.70 7.22 -13.43
C ALA A 460 25.80 5.85 -12.73
N GLY A 461 24.91 4.93 -13.07
CA GLY A 461 24.88 3.58 -12.51
C GLY A 461 24.77 2.53 -13.60
N VAL A 462 25.40 1.38 -13.38
CA VAL A 462 25.18 0.14 -14.14
C VAL A 462 25.10 -1.03 -13.17
N ALA A 463 24.39 -2.08 -13.54
CA ALA A 463 24.37 -3.35 -12.83
C ALA A 463 24.70 -4.47 -13.81
N PHE A 464 25.32 -5.53 -13.32
CA PHE A 464 25.67 -6.70 -14.11
C PHE A 464 25.49 -7.97 -13.28
N GLY A 465 25.24 -9.09 -13.97
CA GLY A 465 25.07 -10.40 -13.35
C GLY A 465 26.39 -11.12 -13.07
N ALA A 466 26.31 -12.41 -12.77
CA ALA A 466 27.51 -13.23 -12.62
C ALA A 466 28.37 -13.22 -13.90
N SER A 467 29.68 -13.19 -13.75
CA SER A 467 30.65 -13.08 -14.86
C SER A 467 31.46 -14.36 -15.03
N PHE A 468 31.69 -14.74 -16.29
CA PHE A 468 32.71 -15.73 -16.62
C PHE A 468 34.11 -15.11 -16.51
N ASN A 469 35.10 -15.93 -16.19
CA ASN A 469 36.48 -15.49 -16.08
C ASN A 469 36.96 -14.86 -17.40
N GLY A 470 37.47 -13.63 -17.32
CA GLY A 470 37.96 -12.85 -18.47
C GLY A 470 36.87 -12.23 -19.36
N VAL A 471 35.59 -12.40 -19.02
CA VAL A 471 34.47 -11.78 -19.75
C VAL A 471 34.05 -10.52 -19.02
N SER A 472 34.18 -9.38 -19.68
CA SER A 472 33.69 -8.09 -19.20
C SER A 472 32.24 -7.85 -19.62
N PHE A 473 31.57 -6.95 -18.90
CA PHE A 473 30.29 -6.37 -19.29
C PHE A 473 30.52 -4.95 -19.78
N GLY A 474 29.83 -4.53 -20.83
CA GLY A 474 29.98 -3.18 -21.36
C GLY A 474 28.73 -2.66 -22.02
N ARG A 475 28.71 -1.34 -22.24
CA ARG A 475 27.63 -0.65 -22.94
C ARG A 475 27.56 -1.07 -24.40
N VAL A 476 26.40 -1.52 -24.83
CA VAL A 476 26.09 -1.93 -26.21
C VAL A 476 24.84 -1.20 -26.68
N GLU A 477 24.88 -0.65 -27.89
CA GLU A 477 23.74 0.06 -28.48
C GLU A 477 22.67 -0.94 -28.93
N THR A 478 21.43 -0.66 -28.60
CA THR A 478 20.25 -1.47 -28.96
C THR A 478 19.23 -0.59 -29.70
N SER A 479 18.18 -1.20 -30.25
CA SER A 479 17.10 -0.46 -30.91
C SER A 479 16.30 0.45 -29.96
N THR A 480 16.41 0.25 -28.65
CA THR A 480 15.70 0.98 -27.60
C THR A 480 16.62 1.85 -26.73
N GLY A 481 17.92 1.90 -27.02
CA GLY A 481 18.89 2.67 -26.25
C GLY A 481 20.20 1.93 -26.07
N TRP A 482 20.61 1.73 -24.82
CA TRP A 482 21.84 1.02 -24.47
C TRP A 482 21.54 -0.06 -23.45
N ASP A 483 22.26 -1.17 -23.54
CA ASP A 483 22.27 -2.24 -22.55
C ASP A 483 23.69 -2.46 -22.01
N PHE A 484 23.82 -3.09 -20.84
CA PHE A 484 25.11 -3.42 -20.23
C PHE A 484 25.31 -4.95 -20.24
N ALA A 485 25.92 -5.43 -21.33
CA ALA A 485 25.92 -6.84 -21.70
C ALA A 485 27.35 -7.43 -21.74
N PRO A 486 27.51 -8.77 -21.63
CA PRO A 486 28.80 -9.43 -21.79
C PRO A 486 29.43 -9.12 -23.15
N LEU A 487 30.71 -8.72 -23.17
CA LEU A 487 31.44 -8.36 -24.38
C LEU A 487 32.25 -9.54 -24.93
N ALA A 488 32.40 -9.60 -26.25
CA ALA A 488 33.18 -10.65 -26.91
C ALA A 488 34.66 -10.68 -26.49
N ASN A 489 35.23 -9.52 -26.17
CA ASN A 489 36.58 -9.38 -25.60
C ASN A 489 36.63 -8.12 -24.70
N PRO A 490 37.43 -8.11 -23.62
CA PRO A 490 37.64 -6.92 -22.79
C PRO A 490 38.30 -5.77 -23.55
N THR A 491 37.93 -4.51 -23.30
CA THR A 491 38.38 -3.34 -24.08
C THR A 491 39.14 -2.28 -23.30
N PHE A 492 39.76 -2.65 -22.17
CA PHE A 492 40.59 -1.76 -21.34
C PHE A 492 41.90 -1.23 -21.96
N GLY A 493 42.11 -1.36 -23.28
CA GLY A 493 43.26 -0.82 -24.02
C GLY A 493 44.43 -1.79 -24.23
N ILE A 494 44.51 -2.90 -23.48
CA ILE A 494 45.52 -3.97 -23.66
C ILE A 494 44.81 -5.33 -23.75
N GLN A 495 44.79 -5.93 -24.95
CA GLN A 495 44.02 -7.16 -25.23
C GLN A 495 44.70 -8.46 -24.74
N ASN A 496 46.03 -8.50 -24.71
CA ASN A 496 46.80 -9.70 -24.36
C ASN A 496 47.99 -9.31 -23.46
N PRO A 497 47.72 -8.91 -22.20
CA PRO A 497 48.77 -8.48 -21.30
C PRO A 497 49.69 -9.65 -20.95
N SER A 498 51.00 -9.39 -20.93
CA SER A 498 52.02 -10.37 -20.50
C SER A 498 52.20 -10.40 -18.98
N SER A 499 51.63 -9.43 -18.27
CA SER A 499 51.66 -9.29 -16.81
C SER A 499 50.60 -8.28 -16.36
N LEU A 500 50.27 -8.29 -15.06
CA LEU A 500 49.41 -7.27 -14.45
C LEU A 500 49.92 -5.85 -14.70
N ALA A 501 51.24 -5.64 -14.59
CA ALA A 501 51.85 -4.34 -14.83
C ALA A 501 51.65 -3.86 -16.28
N HIS A 502 51.64 -4.77 -17.26
CA HIS A 502 51.32 -4.44 -18.65
C HIS A 502 49.82 -4.13 -18.80
N PHE A 503 48.94 -4.95 -18.19
CA PHE A 503 47.49 -4.70 -18.22
C PHE A 503 47.14 -3.29 -17.71
N ARG A 504 47.73 -2.87 -16.59
CA ARG A 504 47.55 -1.55 -15.95
C ARG A 504 47.96 -0.34 -16.80
N THR A 505 48.63 -0.53 -17.93
CA THR A 505 48.98 0.56 -18.85
C THR A 505 47.88 0.88 -19.85
N GLY A 506 46.81 0.08 -19.87
CA GLY A 506 45.65 0.29 -20.70
C GLY A 506 44.92 1.59 -20.35
N LEU A 507 44.49 2.31 -21.39
CA LEU A 507 43.76 3.58 -21.26
C LEU A 507 42.31 3.46 -21.71
N GLY A 508 41.87 2.25 -22.05
CA GLY A 508 40.55 1.98 -22.59
C GLY A 508 40.44 2.07 -24.12
N ALA A 509 39.35 1.56 -24.66
CA ALA A 509 39.04 1.50 -26.09
C ALA A 509 37.52 1.35 -26.32
N PRO A 510 37.03 1.57 -27.55
CA PRO A 510 35.63 1.29 -27.87
C PRO A 510 35.25 -0.16 -27.58
N ASN A 511 34.11 -0.37 -26.93
CA ASN A 511 33.58 -1.68 -26.56
C ASN A 511 33.51 -2.63 -27.75
N ALA A 512 33.86 -3.89 -27.50
CA ALA A 512 33.63 -4.97 -28.44
C ALA A 512 32.12 -5.22 -28.64
N PRO A 513 31.70 -5.89 -29.72
CA PRO A 513 30.33 -6.38 -29.84
C PRO A 513 29.96 -7.30 -28.66
N PRO A 514 28.66 -7.41 -28.31
CA PRO A 514 28.21 -8.32 -27.26
C PRO A 514 28.50 -9.78 -27.63
N ILE A 515 28.61 -10.64 -26.63
CA ILE A 515 28.55 -12.09 -26.83
C ILE A 515 27.13 -12.43 -27.25
N VAL A 516 26.96 -12.78 -28.53
CA VAL A 516 25.73 -13.43 -28.99
C VAL A 516 25.90 -14.94 -28.83
N GLY A 517 25.13 -15.53 -27.92
CA GLY A 517 25.08 -16.97 -27.74
C GLY A 517 24.66 -17.68 -29.05
N PRO A 518 25.01 -18.96 -29.23
CA PRO A 518 24.64 -19.69 -30.43
C PRO A 518 23.12 -19.88 -30.55
N VAL A 519 22.36 -19.65 -29.47
CA VAL A 519 20.90 -19.71 -29.43
C VAL A 519 20.37 -18.35 -28.99
N ILE A 520 19.37 -17.85 -29.71
CA ILE A 520 18.71 -16.57 -29.46
C ILE A 520 17.23 -16.76 -29.21
N ILE A 521 16.60 -15.81 -28.51
CA ILE A 521 15.15 -15.62 -28.55
C ILE A 521 14.83 -14.98 -29.90
N ASN A 522 14.13 -15.71 -30.75
CA ASN A 522 13.87 -15.33 -32.15
C ASN A 522 12.53 -14.61 -32.32
N GLU A 523 11.50 -15.08 -31.63
CA GLU A 523 10.15 -14.51 -31.72
C GLU A 523 9.44 -14.63 -30.36
N ILE A 524 8.63 -13.63 -30.03
CA ILE A 524 7.77 -13.60 -28.84
C ILE A 524 6.37 -13.20 -29.28
N PHE A 525 5.38 -14.00 -28.90
CA PHE A 525 3.97 -13.64 -29.06
C PHE A 525 3.31 -13.55 -27.69
N TYR A 526 3.28 -12.34 -27.13
CA TYR A 526 2.84 -12.10 -25.75
C TYR A 526 1.37 -11.71 -25.60
N HIS A 527 0.71 -11.25 -26.67
CA HIS A 527 -0.67 -10.76 -26.60
C HIS A 527 -1.58 -11.44 -27.64
N PRO A 528 -1.85 -12.75 -27.47
CA PRO A 528 -2.80 -13.45 -28.34
C PRO A 528 -4.22 -12.86 -28.21
N PRO A 529 -4.99 -12.77 -29.30
CA PRO A 529 -6.41 -12.39 -29.23
C PRO A 529 -7.21 -13.33 -28.31
N GLU A 530 -7.87 -12.78 -27.29
CA GLU A 530 -8.56 -13.57 -26.24
C GLU A 530 -9.73 -14.46 -26.75
N GLN A 531 -10.24 -14.20 -27.95
CA GLN A 531 -11.43 -14.86 -28.51
C GLN A 531 -11.12 -15.96 -29.53
N ASP A 532 -9.86 -16.20 -29.85
CA ASP A 532 -9.42 -17.20 -30.85
C ASP A 532 -8.92 -18.49 -30.19
N SER A 533 -9.60 -19.62 -30.45
CA SER A 533 -9.14 -20.93 -29.98
C SER A 533 -7.81 -21.33 -30.63
N GLY A 534 -6.85 -21.79 -29.82
CA GLY A 534 -5.51 -22.16 -30.26
C GLY A 534 -4.53 -20.99 -30.42
N SER A 535 -4.96 -19.77 -30.08
CA SER A 535 -4.09 -18.59 -29.95
C SER A 535 -3.48 -18.56 -28.55
N HIS A 536 -2.18 -18.82 -28.47
CA HIS A 536 -1.46 -18.98 -27.21
C HIS A 536 -0.20 -18.13 -27.18
N GLU A 537 0.17 -17.69 -25.98
CA GLU A 537 1.47 -17.06 -25.77
C GLU A 537 2.60 -18.06 -26.06
N PHE A 538 3.64 -17.59 -26.77
CA PHE A 538 4.83 -18.40 -27.02
C PHE A 538 6.12 -17.60 -27.08
N VAL A 539 7.22 -18.30 -26.78
CA VAL A 539 8.60 -17.87 -26.99
C VAL A 539 9.27 -18.84 -27.96
N GLU A 540 9.80 -18.34 -29.07
CA GLU A 540 10.58 -19.13 -30.02
C GLU A 540 12.08 -18.91 -29.81
N LEU A 541 12.83 -20.01 -29.74
CA LEU A 541 14.29 -20.01 -29.76
C LEU A 541 14.81 -20.48 -31.11
N HIS A 542 15.90 -19.86 -31.58
CA HIS A 542 16.59 -20.26 -32.80
C HIS A 542 18.09 -20.49 -32.55
N ASN A 543 18.61 -21.61 -33.04
CA ASN A 543 20.04 -21.91 -33.01
C ASN A 543 20.74 -21.36 -34.27
N LEU A 544 21.53 -20.32 -34.11
CA LEU A 544 22.35 -19.71 -35.16
C LEU A 544 23.58 -20.56 -35.53
N ALA A 545 23.99 -21.52 -34.71
CA ALA A 545 25.16 -22.33 -34.99
C ALA A 545 24.91 -23.35 -36.12
N ALA A 546 25.99 -23.72 -36.80
CA ALA A 546 26.01 -24.82 -37.77
C ALA A 546 26.10 -26.21 -37.10
N VAL A 547 26.05 -26.26 -35.77
CA VAL A 547 26.08 -27.47 -34.95
C VAL A 547 24.94 -27.44 -33.94
N SER A 548 24.53 -28.61 -33.46
CA SER A 548 23.51 -28.71 -32.43
C SER A 548 24.04 -28.18 -31.08
N VAL A 549 23.21 -27.47 -30.33
CA VAL A 549 23.58 -26.84 -29.05
C VAL A 549 22.86 -27.53 -27.90
N PRO A 550 23.56 -28.07 -26.89
CA PRO A 550 22.93 -28.57 -25.68
C PRO A 550 22.36 -27.39 -24.87
N LEU A 551 21.10 -27.47 -24.45
CA LEU A 551 20.45 -26.47 -23.57
C LEU A 551 20.70 -26.81 -22.09
N TYR A 552 21.93 -27.23 -21.78
CA TYR A 552 22.46 -27.60 -20.47
C TYR A 552 23.99 -27.57 -20.53
N ASP A 553 24.64 -27.49 -19.38
CA ASP A 553 26.11 -27.57 -19.28
C ASP A 553 26.59 -29.01 -19.52
N PRO A 554 27.39 -29.30 -20.58
CA PRO A 554 27.88 -30.65 -20.85
C PRO A 554 28.80 -31.21 -19.76
N ALA A 555 29.52 -30.36 -19.02
CA ALA A 555 30.38 -30.76 -17.90
C ALA A 555 29.58 -30.96 -16.61
N TYR A 556 28.45 -30.25 -16.46
CA TYR A 556 27.54 -30.35 -15.32
C TYR A 556 26.08 -30.51 -15.77
N PRO A 557 25.66 -31.71 -16.25
CA PRO A 557 24.35 -31.88 -16.93
C PRO A 557 23.09 -31.58 -16.11
N THR A 558 23.23 -31.39 -14.79
CA THR A 558 22.15 -30.91 -13.91
C THR A 558 21.91 -29.40 -14.04
N ASN A 559 22.87 -28.64 -14.57
CA ASN A 559 22.78 -27.21 -14.82
C ASN A 559 22.13 -27.02 -16.20
N ARG A 560 20.82 -26.81 -16.19
CA ARG A 560 20.00 -26.68 -17.40
C ARG A 560 19.72 -25.20 -17.66
N TRP A 561 19.53 -24.85 -18.94
CA TRP A 561 19.11 -23.50 -19.30
C TRP A 561 17.70 -23.22 -18.77
N ARG A 562 17.33 -21.95 -18.67
CA ARG A 562 16.04 -21.55 -18.12
C ARG A 562 15.58 -20.23 -18.73
N LEU A 563 14.36 -20.21 -19.28
CA LEU A 563 13.65 -18.96 -19.52
C LEU A 563 13.20 -18.37 -18.17
N GLY A 564 13.53 -17.12 -17.92
CA GLY A 564 13.21 -16.36 -16.72
C GLY A 564 12.80 -14.92 -17.04
N GLY A 565 12.36 -14.16 -16.03
CA GLY A 565 11.79 -12.83 -16.21
C GLY A 565 10.26 -12.92 -16.14
N GLY A 566 9.56 -12.51 -17.19
CA GLY A 566 8.10 -12.54 -17.27
C GLY A 566 7.45 -13.93 -17.23
N VAL A 567 8.18 -14.92 -17.73
CA VAL A 567 7.81 -16.33 -17.63
C VAL A 567 8.95 -17.14 -17.02
N ASP A 568 8.62 -18.31 -16.48
CA ASP A 568 9.57 -19.24 -15.91
C ASP A 568 9.39 -20.63 -16.53
N TYR A 569 10.46 -21.11 -17.17
CA TYR A 569 10.55 -22.45 -17.74
C TYR A 569 11.98 -22.99 -17.69
N THR A 570 12.18 -24.12 -17.01
CA THR A 570 13.47 -24.83 -17.01
C THR A 570 13.47 -25.91 -18.08
N PHE A 571 14.46 -25.89 -18.98
CA PHE A 571 14.55 -26.87 -20.05
C PHE A 571 14.79 -28.29 -19.52
N PRO A 572 14.23 -29.33 -20.17
CA PRO A 572 14.43 -30.72 -19.77
C PRO A 572 15.90 -31.15 -19.90
N PRO A 573 16.35 -32.12 -19.08
CA PRO A 573 17.73 -32.60 -19.15
C PRO A 573 18.02 -33.25 -20.51
N SER A 574 19.29 -33.15 -20.94
CA SER A 574 19.77 -33.72 -22.21
C SER A 574 19.13 -33.15 -23.49
N LEU A 575 18.38 -32.05 -23.39
CA LEU A 575 17.80 -31.39 -24.55
C LEU A 575 18.89 -30.73 -25.40
N THR A 576 18.84 -30.97 -26.71
CA THR A 576 19.73 -30.35 -27.68
C THR A 576 18.91 -29.69 -28.77
N LEU A 577 19.18 -28.41 -29.05
CA LEU A 577 18.58 -27.68 -30.17
C LEU A 577 19.40 -27.95 -31.44
N PRO A 578 18.80 -28.52 -32.50
CA PRO A 578 19.54 -28.84 -33.73
C PRO A 578 20.22 -27.63 -34.38
N ALA A 579 21.28 -27.86 -35.16
CA ALA A 579 21.91 -26.84 -35.99
C ALA A 579 20.87 -26.11 -36.85
N ARG A 580 20.85 -24.77 -36.84
CA ARG A 580 19.85 -23.97 -37.56
C ARG A 580 18.38 -24.29 -37.21
N GLY A 581 18.15 -24.98 -36.10
CA GLY A 581 16.83 -25.44 -35.65
C GLY A 581 16.07 -24.38 -34.85
N TYR A 582 14.77 -24.60 -34.71
CA TYR A 582 13.86 -23.79 -33.92
C TYR A 582 13.24 -24.64 -32.79
N LEU A 583 12.83 -23.98 -31.71
CA LEU A 583 12.09 -24.59 -30.59
C LEU A 583 11.11 -23.58 -30.03
N LEU A 584 9.91 -24.02 -29.69
CA LEU A 584 8.88 -23.17 -29.07
C LEU A 584 8.66 -23.56 -27.61
N VAL A 585 8.46 -22.57 -26.75
CA VAL A 585 7.96 -22.74 -25.37
C VAL A 585 6.62 -22.02 -25.26
N VAL A 586 5.58 -22.73 -24.83
CA VAL A 586 4.17 -22.26 -24.84
C VAL A 586 3.55 -22.25 -23.44
N GLU A 587 2.48 -21.47 -23.25
CA GLU A 587 1.77 -21.36 -21.96
C GLU A 587 0.93 -22.60 -21.59
N PHE A 588 0.60 -23.46 -22.56
CA PHE A 588 -0.21 -24.65 -22.34
C PHE A 588 0.66 -25.92 -22.22
N ASP A 589 0.11 -26.98 -21.64
CA ASP A 589 0.81 -28.27 -21.53
C ASP A 589 0.78 -29.01 -22.88
N PRO A 590 1.93 -29.23 -23.55
CA PRO A 590 1.97 -29.90 -24.85
C PRO A 590 1.54 -31.37 -24.81
N SER A 591 1.36 -31.98 -23.62
CA SER A 591 0.75 -33.30 -23.49
C SER A 591 -0.75 -33.29 -23.79
N ASP A 592 -1.40 -32.12 -23.76
CA ASP A 592 -2.72 -31.91 -24.35
C ASP A 592 -2.63 -31.95 -25.88
N THR A 593 -2.83 -33.14 -26.43
CA THR A 593 -2.74 -33.39 -27.87
C THR A 593 -3.73 -32.56 -28.70
N ALA A 594 -4.87 -32.13 -28.14
CA ALA A 594 -5.84 -31.31 -28.85
C ALA A 594 -5.37 -29.85 -28.92
N ALA A 595 -4.89 -29.29 -27.80
CA ALA A 595 -4.30 -27.95 -27.76
C ALA A 595 -3.05 -27.86 -28.65
N LEU A 596 -2.16 -28.85 -28.58
CA LEU A 596 -0.95 -28.91 -29.42
C LEU A 596 -1.30 -28.99 -30.91
N ALA A 597 -2.29 -29.81 -31.30
CA ALA A 597 -2.73 -29.91 -32.69
C ALA A 597 -3.34 -28.60 -33.20
N ALA A 598 -4.15 -27.92 -32.37
CA ALA A 598 -4.73 -26.62 -32.70
C ALA A 598 -3.65 -25.55 -32.89
N PHE A 599 -2.69 -25.46 -31.97
CA PHE A 599 -1.56 -24.52 -32.05
C PHE A 599 -0.72 -24.75 -33.32
N ARG A 600 -0.33 -26.01 -33.59
CA ARG A 600 0.43 -26.35 -34.81
C ARG A 600 -0.32 -26.02 -36.08
N ALA A 601 -1.62 -26.26 -36.13
CA ALA A 601 -2.45 -25.93 -37.28
C ALA A 601 -2.59 -24.41 -37.48
N ARG A 602 -2.76 -23.65 -36.41
CA ARG A 602 -2.91 -22.18 -36.42
C ARG A 602 -1.69 -21.48 -37.00
N TYR A 603 -0.50 -21.90 -36.59
CA TYR A 603 0.78 -21.25 -36.93
C TYR A 603 1.62 -22.04 -37.95
N ALA A 604 1.07 -23.12 -38.52
CA ALA A 604 1.76 -23.99 -39.48
C ALA A 604 3.11 -24.54 -38.97
N VAL A 605 3.21 -24.84 -37.66
CA VAL A 605 4.45 -25.32 -37.04
C VAL A 605 4.75 -26.76 -37.47
N ALA A 606 5.88 -26.94 -38.16
CA ALA A 606 6.30 -28.25 -38.67
C ALA A 606 6.42 -29.31 -37.54
N PRO A 607 6.00 -30.58 -37.78
CA PRO A 607 6.03 -31.63 -36.75
C PRO A 607 7.41 -31.87 -36.09
N ALA A 608 8.49 -31.57 -36.81
CA ALA A 608 9.85 -31.74 -36.33
C ALA A 608 10.32 -30.63 -35.36
N VAL A 609 9.63 -29.50 -35.30
CA VAL A 609 9.96 -28.40 -34.38
C VAL A 609 9.46 -28.78 -32.98
N PRO A 610 10.33 -28.88 -31.96
CA PRO A 610 9.91 -29.17 -30.60
C PRO A 610 9.02 -28.05 -30.04
N VAL A 611 7.93 -28.43 -29.37
CA VAL A 611 7.05 -27.52 -28.63
C VAL A 611 7.05 -28.00 -27.18
N LEU A 612 7.51 -27.12 -26.28
CA LEU A 612 7.70 -27.37 -24.87
C LEU A 612 6.78 -26.47 -24.03
N GLY A 613 6.47 -26.88 -22.81
CA GLY A 613 5.58 -26.13 -21.92
C GLY A 613 5.03 -27.03 -20.80
N PRO A 614 4.09 -26.51 -19.99
CA PRO A 614 3.72 -25.11 -19.94
C PRO A 614 4.83 -24.30 -19.25
N PHE A 615 5.13 -23.09 -19.74
CA PHE A 615 5.83 -22.13 -18.88
C PHE A 615 4.88 -21.59 -17.82
N SER A 616 5.41 -21.15 -16.68
CA SER A 616 4.64 -20.48 -15.64
C SER A 616 4.81 -18.96 -15.70
N GLY A 617 3.83 -18.20 -15.23
CA GLY A 617 3.78 -16.75 -15.45
C GLY A 617 2.88 -16.39 -16.64
N LYS A 618 2.98 -15.15 -17.11
CA LYS A 618 2.29 -14.62 -18.30
C LYS A 618 3.12 -13.52 -18.89
N LEU A 619 3.21 -13.46 -20.21
CA LEU A 619 3.86 -12.35 -20.87
C LEU A 619 2.99 -11.09 -20.76
N ALA A 620 3.48 -10.05 -20.08
CA ALA A 620 2.72 -8.86 -19.79
C ALA A 620 2.44 -8.03 -21.06
N ASN A 621 1.17 -7.67 -21.28
CA ASN A 621 0.75 -6.84 -22.41
C ASN A 621 1.33 -5.41 -22.40
N GLU A 622 1.86 -4.96 -21.26
CA GLU A 622 2.48 -3.65 -21.07
C GLU A 622 4.01 -3.69 -21.23
N GLY A 623 4.58 -4.86 -21.54
CA GLY A 623 6.02 -5.09 -21.71
C GLY A 623 6.72 -5.54 -20.43
N GLU A 624 7.72 -6.41 -20.59
CA GLU A 624 8.59 -6.89 -19.50
C GLU A 624 9.87 -7.53 -20.06
N GLU A 625 10.77 -7.94 -19.16
CA GLU A 625 12.04 -8.58 -19.50
C GLU A 625 11.90 -10.11 -19.61
N LEU A 626 12.54 -10.69 -20.63
CA LEU A 626 12.68 -12.13 -20.81
C LEU A 626 14.16 -12.47 -20.97
N VAL A 627 14.63 -13.43 -20.18
CA VAL A 627 16.03 -13.85 -20.12
C VAL A 627 16.11 -15.35 -20.38
N LEU A 628 17.14 -15.81 -21.09
CA LEU A 628 17.39 -17.23 -21.42
C LEU A 628 18.59 -17.80 -20.67
#